data_AF-A0A7K1FYB2-F1
#
_entry.id   AF-A0A7K1FYB2-F1
#
_cell.length_a   1.000
_cell.length_b   1.000
_cell.length_c   1.000
_cell.angle_alpha   90.00
_cell.angle_beta   90.00
_cell.angle_gamma   90.00
#
_symmetry.space_group_name_H-M   'P 1'
#
loop_
_entity.id
_entity.type
_entity.pdbx_description
1 polymer ?
#
loop_
_entity_poly.entity_id
_entity_poly.type
_entity_poly.pdbx_seq_one_letter_code
_entity_poly.pdbx_strand_id
1 'polypeptide(L)'
;MKKTIIISVIIIILLYAFKQLIYNPYKWKKAVNTPEHKLQLGSFIFSKQRGPNGSQSIENKYFIFKVIEINGDYVRLSVIRQLSQKNKLLQSDFSMTKDAYKDLKQNIKKLTITPIIREDLYKEGASYTINDYLLGKYPSLAKSRYYFEELPENRKNLPLPADGFERQEYFTMLYSKQEIIKNAELVPWILNNSPNPELAPRLSKNIDLILN
;
A
#
# COMPACT_ATOMS: atom_id res chain seq x y z
N MET A 1 13.33 10.20 46.33
CA MET A 1 12.42 9.30 45.58
C MET A 1 11.59 10.01 44.51
N LYS A 2 10.84 11.09 44.79
CA LYS A 2 10.05 11.79 43.74
C LYS A 2 10.92 12.40 42.61
N LYS A 3 12.05 13.03 42.95
CA LYS A 3 12.98 13.63 41.97
C LYS A 3 13.63 12.59 41.05
N THR A 4 14.01 11.42 41.58
CA THR A 4 14.61 10.33 40.79
C THR A 4 13.62 9.70 39.82
N ILE A 5 12.35 9.55 40.22
CA ILE A 5 11.28 9.06 39.32
C ILE A 5 11.04 10.05 38.17
N ILE A 6 10.98 11.35 38.46
CA ILE A 6 10.79 12.40 37.42
C ILE A 6 11.94 12.38 36.42
N ILE A 7 13.19 12.30 36.90
CA ILE A 7 14.37 12.22 36.03
C ILE A 7 14.31 10.97 35.14
N SER A 8 13.96 9.80 35.70
CA SER A 8 13.81 8.56 34.92
C SER A 8 12.73 8.68 33.83
N VAL A 9 11.59 9.30 34.13
CA VAL A 9 10.52 9.53 33.13
C VAL A 9 11.00 10.45 32.02
N ILE A 10 11.71 11.54 32.35
CA ILE A 10 12.28 12.46 31.36
C ILE A 10 13.27 11.74 30.44
N ILE A 11 14.15 10.90 31.00
CA ILE A 11 15.10 10.10 30.20
C ILE A 11 14.35 9.17 29.24
N ILE A 12 13.29 8.50 29.69
CA ILE A 12 12.47 7.62 28.83
C ILE A 12 11.83 8.42 27.68
N ILE A 13 11.28 9.60 27.96
CA ILE A 13 10.68 10.47 26.94
C ILE A 13 11.74 10.92 25.93
N LEU A 14 12.93 11.32 26.38
CA LEU A 14 14.04 11.71 25.52
C LEU A 14 14.50 10.55 24.61
N LEU A 15 14.66 9.36 25.17
CA LEU A 15 15.02 8.16 24.39
C LEU A 15 13.95 7.81 23.36
N TYR A 16 12.67 7.92 23.74
CA TYR A 16 11.56 7.70 22.82
C TYR A 16 11.55 8.73 21.68
N ALA A 17 11.71 10.01 22.01
CA ALA A 17 11.78 11.09 21.02
C ALA A 17 12.98 10.92 20.08
N PHE A 18 14.17 10.60 20.61
CA PHE A 18 15.37 10.32 19.81
C PHE A 18 15.14 9.16 18.84
N LYS A 19 14.55 8.06 19.34
CA LYS A 19 14.24 6.89 18.51
C LYS A 19 13.29 7.24 17.36
N GLN A 20 12.24 8.01 17.65
CA GLN A 20 11.19 8.32 16.70
C GLN A 20 11.61 9.39 15.68
N LEU A 21 12.29 10.45 16.13
CA LEU A 21 12.60 11.62 15.30
C LEU A 21 13.97 11.54 14.61
N ILE A 22 14.92 10.76 15.13
CA ILE A 22 16.28 10.73 14.60
C ILE A 22 16.63 9.33 14.08
N TYR A 23 16.55 8.31 14.93
CA TYR A 23 17.02 6.97 14.59
C TYR A 23 16.19 6.31 13.48
N ASN A 24 14.86 6.32 13.61
CA ASN A 24 13.97 5.71 12.62
C ASN A 24 14.10 6.36 11.22
N PRO A 25 14.03 7.71 11.08
CA PRO A 25 14.22 8.37 9.79
C PRO A 25 15.61 8.12 9.19
N TYR A 26 16.67 8.14 10.01
CA TYR A 26 18.03 7.86 9.54
C TYR A 26 18.15 6.43 8.97
N LYS A 27 17.64 5.43 9.70
CA LYS A 27 17.67 4.03 9.25
C LYS A 27 16.85 3.84 7.98
N TRP A 28 15.68 4.48 7.89
CA TRP A 28 14.87 4.48 6.69
C TRP A 28 15.63 5.04 5.50
N LYS A 29 16.17 6.25 5.64
CA LYS A 29 16.93 6.93 4.59
C LYS A 29 18.12 6.10 4.14
N LYS A 30 18.79 5.37 5.03
CA LYS A 30 19.84 4.42 4.66
C LYS A 30 19.29 3.22 3.88
N ALA A 31 18.18 2.64 4.33
CA ALA A 31 17.57 1.47 3.69
C ALA A 31 17.06 1.79 2.27
N VAL A 32 16.30 2.86 2.06
CA VAL A 32 15.71 3.18 0.74
C VAL A 32 16.74 3.54 -0.34
N ASN A 33 18.00 3.69 0.02
CA ASN A 33 19.09 3.93 -0.92
C ASN A 33 19.82 2.64 -1.32
N THR A 34 19.47 1.48 -0.75
CA THR A 34 20.02 0.19 -1.19
C THR A 34 19.22 -0.41 -2.33
N PRO A 35 19.83 -1.19 -3.24
CA PRO A 35 19.13 -1.80 -4.37
C PRO A 35 17.94 -2.69 -3.98
N GLU A 36 17.93 -3.25 -2.78
CA GLU A 36 16.90 -4.18 -2.31
C GLU A 36 15.63 -3.47 -1.82
N HIS A 37 15.75 -2.21 -1.42
CA HIS A 37 14.71 -1.44 -0.74
C HIS A 37 14.43 -0.10 -1.42
N LYS A 38 15.18 0.26 -2.46
CA LYS A 38 14.96 1.48 -3.23
C LYS A 38 13.62 1.42 -3.93
N LEU A 39 12.84 2.49 -3.80
CA LEU A 39 11.59 2.64 -4.54
C LEU A 39 11.84 2.59 -6.05
N GLN A 40 11.23 1.63 -6.73
CA GLN A 40 11.27 1.46 -8.17
C GLN A 40 9.96 0.89 -8.70
N LEU A 41 9.80 0.88 -10.03
CA LEU A 41 8.67 0.23 -10.67
C LEU A 41 8.68 -1.27 -10.30
N GLY A 42 7.52 -1.80 -9.93
CA GLY A 42 7.38 -3.17 -9.48
C GLY A 42 7.81 -3.43 -8.04
N SER A 43 8.27 -2.44 -7.26
CA SER A 43 8.52 -2.66 -5.83
C SER A 43 7.24 -3.07 -5.09
N PHE A 44 7.41 -3.84 -4.02
CA PHE A 44 6.37 -4.14 -3.04
C PHE A 44 6.51 -3.22 -1.83
N ILE A 45 5.46 -2.48 -1.49
CA ILE A 45 5.43 -1.59 -0.32
C ILE A 45 4.56 -2.22 0.76
N PHE A 46 5.16 -2.49 1.91
CA PHE A 46 4.52 -3.03 3.10
C PHE A 46 4.14 -1.88 4.02
N SER A 47 2.86 -1.78 4.38
CA SER A 47 2.34 -0.70 5.21
C SER A 47 1.44 -1.20 6.32
N LYS A 48 1.46 -0.48 7.44
CA LYS A 48 0.57 -0.68 8.59
C LYS A 48 -0.15 0.62 8.93
N GLN A 49 -1.42 0.50 9.28
CA GLN A 49 -2.26 1.61 9.73
C GLN A 49 -3.04 1.20 10.97
N ARG A 50 -3.16 2.10 11.95
CA ARG A 50 -4.11 1.92 13.05
C ARG A 50 -5.47 2.43 12.61
N GLY A 51 -6.51 1.64 12.80
CA GLY A 51 -7.86 2.04 12.46
C GLY A 51 -8.91 1.39 13.36
N PRO A 52 -10.14 1.92 13.37
CA PRO A 52 -11.25 1.27 14.05
C PRO A 52 -11.58 -0.07 13.38
N ASN A 53 -11.99 -1.03 14.19
CA ASN A 53 -12.41 -2.37 13.76
C ASN A 53 -13.95 -2.52 13.68
N GLY A 54 -14.69 -1.40 13.66
CA GLY A 54 -16.16 -1.40 13.76
C GLY A 54 -16.70 -1.41 15.20
N SER A 55 -15.81 -1.43 16.20
CA SER A 55 -16.10 -1.21 17.62
C SER A 55 -15.23 -0.07 18.18
N GLN A 56 -15.32 0.21 19.49
CA GLN A 56 -14.45 1.19 20.18
C GLN A 56 -12.97 0.74 20.29
N SER A 57 -12.61 -0.41 19.70
CA SER A 57 -11.23 -0.90 19.73
C SER A 57 -10.47 -0.53 18.45
N ILE A 58 -9.18 -0.26 18.63
CA ILE A 58 -8.25 0.08 17.56
C ILE A 58 -7.46 -1.16 17.20
N GLU A 59 -7.44 -1.50 15.92
CA GLU A 59 -6.62 -2.59 15.39
C GLU A 59 -5.58 -2.08 14.39
N ASN A 60 -4.54 -2.88 14.17
CA ASN A 60 -3.60 -2.64 13.09
C ASN A 60 -4.13 -3.31 11.82
N LYS A 61 -4.36 -2.52 10.78
CA LYS A 61 -4.63 -2.96 9.42
C LYS A 61 -3.33 -3.03 8.64
N TYR A 62 -3.12 -4.14 7.95
CA TYR A 62 -1.90 -4.40 7.18
C TYR A 62 -2.21 -4.42 5.69
N PHE A 63 -1.36 -3.76 4.90
CA PHE A 63 -1.51 -3.64 3.46
C PHE A 63 -0.19 -3.93 2.78
N ILE A 64 -0.26 -4.57 1.61
CA ILE A 64 0.87 -4.69 0.70
C ILE A 64 0.44 -4.09 -0.62
N PHE A 65 1.28 -3.21 -1.17
CA PHE A 65 1.05 -2.55 -2.44
C PHE A 65 2.12 -2.96 -3.44
N LYS A 66 1.74 -3.02 -4.71
CA LYS A 66 2.65 -3.08 -5.86
C LYS A 66 2.79 -1.68 -6.44
N VAL A 67 4.02 -1.23 -6.70
CA VAL A 67 4.26 -0.01 -7.47
C VAL A 67 4.03 -0.33 -8.94
N ILE A 68 2.96 0.24 -9.53
CA ILE A 68 2.57 -0.03 -10.92
C ILE A 68 2.92 1.11 -11.87
N GLU A 69 3.23 2.29 -11.34
CA GLU A 69 3.63 3.46 -12.13
C GLU A 69 4.43 4.44 -11.26
N ILE A 70 5.45 5.07 -11.84
CA ILE A 70 6.17 6.21 -11.25
C ILE A 70 6.26 7.30 -12.31
N ASN A 71 5.57 8.42 -12.09
CA ASN A 71 5.58 9.57 -13.00
C ASN A 71 5.86 10.86 -12.21
N GLY A 72 7.10 11.36 -12.29
CA GLY A 72 7.53 12.52 -11.48
C GLY A 72 7.47 12.23 -9.98
N ASP A 73 6.70 13.04 -9.23
CA ASP A 73 6.42 12.81 -7.80
C ASP A 73 5.23 11.86 -7.56
N TYR A 74 4.50 11.47 -8.60
CA TYR A 74 3.36 10.56 -8.47
C TYR A 74 3.80 9.10 -8.51
N VAL A 75 3.44 8.36 -7.47
CA VAL A 75 3.63 6.91 -7.37
C VAL A 75 2.26 6.26 -7.33
N ARG A 76 1.92 5.48 -8.37
CA ARG A 76 0.67 4.71 -8.37
C ARG A 76 0.88 3.37 -7.72
N LEU A 77 0.03 3.08 -6.74
CA LEU A 77 0.09 1.85 -5.97
C LEU A 77 -1.17 1.02 -6.17
N SER A 78 -1.00 -0.27 -6.42
CA SER A 78 -2.11 -1.22 -6.47
C SER A 78 -2.06 -2.14 -5.26
N VAL A 79 -3.18 -2.30 -4.56
CA VAL A 79 -3.25 -3.17 -3.38
C VAL A 79 -3.17 -4.63 -3.84
N ILE A 80 -2.31 -5.41 -3.20
CA ILE A 80 -2.25 -6.85 -3.40
C ILE A 80 -3.37 -7.51 -2.60
N ARG A 81 -4.21 -8.26 -3.31
CA ARG A 81 -5.39 -8.93 -2.77
C ARG A 81 -5.37 -10.40 -3.14
N GLN A 82 -6.23 -11.18 -2.50
CA GLN A 82 -6.47 -12.57 -2.86
C GLN A 82 -7.92 -12.73 -3.31
N LEU A 83 -8.16 -13.29 -4.49
CA LEU A 83 -9.52 -13.59 -4.96
C LEU A 83 -10.16 -14.62 -4.05
N SER A 84 -11.47 -14.52 -3.80
CA SER A 84 -12.25 -15.53 -3.07
C SER A 84 -12.35 -16.85 -3.87
N GLN A 85 -12.58 -17.96 -3.17
CA GLN A 85 -12.94 -19.22 -3.86
C GLN A 85 -14.44 -19.20 -4.13
N LYS A 86 -14.88 -19.98 -5.11
CA LYS A 86 -16.30 -20.27 -5.30
C LYS A 86 -16.87 -20.81 -3.98
N ASN A 87 -17.93 -20.19 -3.48
CA ASN A 87 -18.62 -20.53 -2.22
C ASN A 87 -17.85 -20.28 -0.91
N LYS A 88 -16.68 -19.61 -0.95
CA LYS A 88 -15.93 -19.21 0.24
C LYS A 88 -15.48 -17.75 0.09
N LEU A 89 -16.35 -16.85 0.51
CA LEU A 89 -16.07 -15.42 0.54
C LEU A 89 -14.98 -15.12 1.57
N LEU A 90 -13.94 -14.42 1.14
CA LEU A 90 -13.00 -13.79 2.06
C LEU A 90 -13.66 -12.56 2.70
N GLN A 91 -13.34 -12.27 3.97
CA GLN A 91 -13.79 -11.05 4.64
C GLN A 91 -13.39 -9.80 3.85
N SER A 92 -14.28 -8.80 3.85
CA SER A 92 -14.29 -7.71 2.86
C SER A 92 -13.39 -6.52 3.20
N ASP A 93 -12.73 -6.51 4.36
CA ASP A 93 -11.76 -5.48 4.64
C ASP A 93 -10.49 -5.82 3.87
N PHE A 94 -10.16 -5.03 2.85
CA PHE A 94 -9.00 -5.23 1.97
C PHE A 94 -7.63 -5.23 2.70
N SER A 95 -7.62 -5.26 4.04
CA SER A 95 -6.48 -5.55 4.89
C SER A 95 -6.23 -7.05 5.01
N MET A 96 -4.97 -7.40 5.24
CA MET A 96 -4.57 -8.77 5.54
C MET A 96 -4.34 -8.97 7.04
N THR A 97 -4.45 -10.22 7.49
CA THR A 97 -4.09 -10.58 8.86
C THR A 97 -2.60 -10.33 9.10
N LYS A 98 -2.22 -10.14 10.36
CA LYS A 98 -0.82 -9.95 10.76
C LYS A 98 0.07 -11.12 10.32
N ASP A 99 -0.44 -12.34 10.37
CA ASP A 99 0.32 -13.53 10.04
C ASP A 99 0.50 -13.67 8.53
N ALA A 100 -0.56 -13.43 7.74
CA ALA A 100 -0.45 -13.36 6.28
C ALA A 100 0.52 -12.26 5.83
N TYR A 101 0.48 -11.09 6.48
CA TYR A 101 1.42 -10.00 6.22
C TYR A 101 2.87 -10.38 6.48
N LYS A 102 3.16 -11.06 7.60
CA LYS A 102 4.50 -11.55 7.93
C LYS A 102 5.00 -12.61 6.96
N ASP A 103 4.14 -13.57 6.63
CA ASP A 103 4.47 -14.64 5.68
C ASP A 103 4.80 -14.06 4.29
N LEU A 104 3.93 -13.19 3.77
CA LEU A 104 4.16 -12.50 2.51
C LEU A 104 5.44 -11.66 2.55
N LYS A 105 5.76 -11.00 3.68
CA LYS A 105 7.01 -10.23 3.80
C LYS A 105 8.27 -11.08 3.56
N GLN A 106 8.22 -12.37 3.84
CA GLN A 106 9.33 -13.30 3.61
C GLN A 106 9.27 -13.97 2.24
N ASN A 107 8.06 -14.21 1.72
CA ASN A 107 7.84 -15.10 0.59
C ASN A 107 7.32 -14.40 -0.69
N ILE A 108 7.03 -13.09 -0.66
CA ILE A 108 6.37 -12.38 -1.76
C ILE A 108 7.12 -12.48 -3.10
N LYS A 109 8.45 -12.55 -3.08
CA LYS A 109 9.27 -12.71 -4.30
C LYS A 109 9.15 -14.09 -4.95
N LYS A 110 8.74 -15.10 -4.18
CA LYS A 110 8.53 -16.48 -4.65
C LYS A 110 7.07 -16.71 -5.08
N LEU A 111 6.18 -15.80 -4.71
CA LEU A 111 4.76 -15.90 -4.96
C LEU A 111 4.42 -15.31 -6.33
N THR A 112 3.65 -16.03 -7.12
CA THR A 112 3.04 -15.45 -8.32
C THR A 112 1.90 -14.54 -7.91
N ILE A 113 1.98 -13.25 -8.25
CA ILE A 113 0.91 -12.28 -8.06
C ILE A 113 0.50 -11.78 -9.44
N THR A 114 -0.75 -12.06 -9.79
CA THR A 114 -1.25 -11.88 -11.16
C THR A 114 -1.69 -10.42 -11.39
N PRO A 115 -1.17 -9.71 -12.41
CA PRO A 115 -1.74 -8.44 -12.84
C PRO A 115 -3.10 -8.68 -13.49
N ILE A 116 -4.16 -8.02 -12.99
CA ILE A 116 -5.51 -8.13 -13.55
C ILE A 116 -6.00 -6.73 -13.93
N ILE A 117 -6.52 -6.60 -15.15
CA ILE A 117 -7.24 -5.39 -15.56
C ILE A 117 -8.57 -5.32 -14.79
N ARG A 118 -8.82 -4.21 -14.10
CA ARG A 118 -9.92 -4.08 -13.11
C ARG A 118 -11.27 -4.52 -13.66
N GLU A 119 -11.60 -4.18 -14.90
CA GLU A 119 -12.86 -4.50 -15.56
C GLU A 119 -13.10 -6.01 -15.66
N ASP A 120 -12.03 -6.81 -15.73
CA ASP A 120 -12.14 -8.27 -15.79
C ASP A 120 -12.63 -8.88 -14.48
N LEU A 121 -12.47 -8.20 -13.34
CA LEU A 121 -12.94 -8.67 -12.03
C LEU A 121 -14.48 -8.66 -11.90
N TYR A 122 -15.18 -8.06 -12.87
CA TYR A 122 -16.64 -7.86 -12.85
C TYR A 122 -17.37 -8.61 -13.97
N LYS A 123 -16.66 -9.32 -14.85
CA LYS A 123 -17.27 -9.91 -16.06
C LYS A 123 -18.13 -11.15 -15.83
N GLU A 124 -17.83 -11.95 -14.81
CA GLU A 124 -18.55 -13.21 -14.57
C GLU A 124 -18.70 -13.52 -13.09
N GLY A 125 -19.88 -13.98 -12.69
CA GLY A 125 -20.16 -14.43 -11.32
C GLY A 125 -20.05 -13.31 -10.28
N ALA A 126 -19.73 -13.69 -9.04
CA ALA A 126 -19.51 -12.75 -7.96
C ALA A 126 -18.16 -12.03 -8.14
N SER A 127 -18.17 -10.69 -8.04
CA SER A 127 -16.95 -9.88 -8.14
C SER A 127 -15.88 -10.35 -7.15
N TYR A 128 -14.61 -10.23 -7.56
CA TYR A 128 -13.46 -10.62 -6.75
C TYR A 128 -13.44 -12.11 -6.33
N THR A 129 -14.15 -12.96 -7.07
CA THR A 129 -14.15 -14.43 -6.88
C THR A 129 -13.56 -15.08 -8.12
N ILE A 130 -12.79 -16.15 -7.93
CA ILE A 130 -12.26 -16.93 -9.05
C ILE A 130 -13.41 -17.56 -9.86
N ASN A 131 -13.35 -17.45 -11.18
CA ASN A 131 -14.33 -17.97 -12.14
C ASN A 131 -13.62 -18.48 -13.41
N ASP A 132 -14.37 -19.10 -14.32
CA ASP A 132 -13.82 -19.73 -15.51
C ASP A 132 -13.22 -18.70 -16.49
N TYR A 133 -13.85 -17.53 -16.63
CA TYR A 133 -13.30 -16.41 -17.39
C TYR A 133 -11.91 -15.97 -16.90
N LEU A 134 -11.75 -15.74 -15.59
CA LEU A 134 -10.49 -15.30 -14.97
C LEU A 134 -9.42 -16.39 -15.08
N LEU A 135 -9.77 -17.66 -14.88
CA LEU A 135 -8.83 -18.77 -15.03
C LEU A 135 -8.38 -18.96 -16.49
N GLY A 136 -9.30 -18.79 -17.45
CA GLY A 136 -8.98 -18.86 -18.87
C GLY A 136 -8.06 -17.73 -19.33
N LYS A 137 -8.35 -16.49 -18.91
CA LYS A 137 -7.56 -15.31 -19.29
C LYS A 137 -6.25 -15.18 -18.51
N TYR A 138 -6.26 -15.55 -17.22
CA TYR A 138 -5.14 -15.42 -16.30
C TYR A 138 -4.81 -16.76 -15.63
N PRO A 139 -4.20 -17.72 -16.36
CA PRO A 139 -3.97 -19.08 -15.88
C PRO A 139 -3.09 -19.17 -14.62
N SER A 140 -2.24 -18.16 -14.38
CA SER A 140 -1.46 -18.03 -13.14
C SER A 140 -2.30 -18.02 -11.86
N LEU A 141 -3.59 -17.63 -11.96
CA LEU A 141 -4.53 -17.66 -10.83
C LEU A 141 -4.80 -19.07 -10.28
N ALA A 142 -4.59 -20.10 -11.10
CA ALA A 142 -4.68 -21.50 -10.66
C ALA A 142 -3.55 -21.86 -9.68
N LYS A 143 -2.37 -21.23 -9.81
CA LYS A 143 -1.23 -21.43 -8.90
C LYS A 143 -1.36 -20.58 -7.65
N SER A 144 -1.80 -19.34 -7.81
CA SER A 144 -1.90 -18.36 -6.73
C SER A 144 -3.02 -17.39 -7.03
N ARG A 145 -3.99 -17.31 -6.12
CA ARG A 145 -5.13 -16.38 -6.22
C ARG A 145 -4.75 -14.93 -5.89
N TYR A 146 -3.48 -14.65 -5.61
CA TYR A 146 -3.03 -13.29 -5.35
C TYR A 146 -2.98 -12.49 -6.64
N TYR A 147 -3.48 -11.27 -6.58
CA TYR A 147 -3.53 -10.36 -7.70
C TYR A 147 -3.30 -8.91 -7.26
N PHE A 148 -3.02 -8.05 -8.23
CA PHE A 148 -3.13 -6.60 -8.09
C PHE A 148 -3.86 -6.06 -9.33
N GLU A 149 -4.57 -4.95 -9.16
CA GLU A 149 -5.23 -4.25 -10.26
C GLU A 149 -4.15 -3.52 -11.08
N GLU A 150 -4.00 -3.89 -12.35
CA GLU A 150 -3.01 -3.35 -13.28
C GLU A 150 -3.66 -2.31 -14.20
N LEU A 151 -2.88 -1.32 -14.64
CA LEU A 151 -3.34 -0.39 -15.65
C LEU A 151 -3.24 -1.03 -17.06
N PRO A 152 -4.28 -0.85 -17.89
CA PRO A 152 -4.15 -1.10 -19.33
C PRO A 152 -2.95 -0.34 -19.92
N GLU A 153 -2.23 -0.94 -20.87
CA GLU A 153 -1.02 -0.33 -21.47
C GLU A 153 -1.29 1.06 -22.05
N ASN A 154 -2.46 1.27 -22.67
CA ASN A 154 -2.88 2.57 -23.21
C ASN A 154 -3.21 3.62 -22.15
N ARG A 155 -3.18 3.27 -20.85
CA ARG A 155 -3.42 4.17 -19.72
C ARG A 155 -2.18 4.43 -18.86
N LYS A 156 -1.04 3.84 -19.20
CA LYS A 156 0.22 4.05 -18.48
C LYS A 156 0.91 5.34 -18.95
N ASN A 157 1.49 6.07 -18.00
CA ASN A 157 2.26 7.30 -18.17
C ASN A 157 1.53 8.40 -18.95
N LEU A 158 0.20 8.39 -18.91
CA LEU A 158 -0.59 9.46 -19.50
C LEU A 158 -0.39 10.77 -18.73
N PRO A 159 -0.49 11.92 -19.42
CA PRO A 159 -0.56 13.21 -18.74
C PRO A 159 -1.80 13.25 -17.85
N LEU A 160 -1.80 14.20 -16.91
CA LEU A 160 -2.94 14.40 -16.02
C LEU A 160 -4.23 14.63 -16.85
N PRO A 161 -5.31 13.86 -16.62
CA PRO A 161 -6.55 14.02 -17.39
C PRO A 161 -7.14 15.43 -17.28
N ALA A 162 -7.61 15.94 -18.41
CA ALA A 162 -8.31 17.23 -18.46
C ALA A 162 -9.73 17.13 -17.89
N ASP A 163 -10.41 16.01 -18.16
CA ASP A 163 -11.76 15.72 -17.68
C ASP A 163 -11.81 15.55 -16.15
N GLY A 164 -12.83 16.11 -15.51
CA GLY A 164 -12.95 16.13 -14.05
C GLY A 164 -13.18 14.74 -13.43
N PHE A 165 -13.94 13.88 -14.10
CA PHE A 165 -14.23 12.53 -13.62
C PHE A 165 -13.01 11.63 -13.78
N GLU A 166 -12.38 11.65 -14.96
CA GLU A 166 -11.14 10.90 -15.19
C GLU A 166 -10.02 11.35 -14.26
N ARG A 167 -9.94 12.65 -13.96
CA ARG A 167 -8.96 13.17 -13.00
C ARG A 167 -9.24 12.68 -11.59
N GLN A 168 -10.50 12.60 -11.17
CA GLN A 168 -10.87 12.04 -9.86
C GLN A 168 -10.48 10.58 -9.75
N GLU A 169 -10.75 9.78 -10.77
CA GLU A 169 -10.31 8.39 -10.82
C GLU A 169 -8.79 8.27 -10.79
N TYR A 170 -8.08 9.11 -11.55
CA TYR A 170 -6.62 9.14 -11.63
C TYR A 170 -5.96 9.26 -10.26
N PHE A 171 -6.51 10.07 -9.34
CA PHE A 171 -5.97 10.32 -7.99
C PHE A 171 -6.35 9.28 -6.92
N THR A 172 -7.22 8.32 -7.20
CA THR A 172 -7.65 7.34 -6.17
C THR A 172 -6.53 6.44 -5.63
N MET A 173 -5.39 6.33 -6.32
CA MET A 173 -4.27 5.45 -5.94
C MET A 173 -2.90 6.09 -6.11
N LEU A 174 -2.82 7.43 -6.09
CA LEU A 174 -1.57 8.16 -6.22
C LEU A 174 -1.02 8.62 -4.87
N TYR A 175 0.27 8.41 -4.68
CA TYR A 175 1.01 8.76 -3.48
C TYR A 175 2.24 9.59 -3.83
N SER A 176 2.70 10.40 -2.87
CA SER A 176 3.92 11.19 -3.07
C SER A 176 5.18 10.32 -2.98
N LYS A 177 5.97 10.36 -4.04
CA LYS A 177 7.31 9.76 -4.10
C LYS A 177 8.22 10.36 -3.03
N GLN A 178 8.17 11.67 -2.87
CA GLN A 178 8.97 12.37 -1.87
C GLN A 178 8.68 11.89 -0.45
N GLU A 179 7.40 11.77 -0.08
CA GLU A 179 6.99 11.31 1.26
C GLU A 179 7.39 9.86 1.52
N ILE A 180 7.28 8.99 0.50
CA ILE A 180 7.75 7.61 0.58
C ILE A 180 9.26 7.57 0.88
N ILE A 181 10.06 8.31 0.12
CA ILE A 181 11.52 8.25 0.21
C ILE A 181 12.04 8.95 1.48
N LYS A 182 11.48 10.11 1.85
CA LYS A 182 12.00 10.92 2.96
C LYS A 182 11.42 10.51 4.31
N ASN A 183 10.11 10.28 4.37
CA ASN A 183 9.37 10.17 5.63
C ASN A 183 8.89 8.75 5.92
N ALA A 184 9.07 7.81 5.00
CA ALA A 184 8.53 6.45 5.11
C ALA A 184 7.00 6.44 5.22
N GLU A 185 6.34 7.37 4.51
CA GLU A 185 4.90 7.54 4.59
C GLU A 185 4.23 7.43 3.21
N LEU A 186 3.10 6.73 3.18
CA LEU A 186 2.17 6.71 2.07
C LEU A 186 1.21 7.88 2.22
N VAL A 187 1.61 9.06 1.76
CA VAL A 187 0.76 10.25 1.72
C VAL A 187 0.04 10.32 0.37
N PRO A 188 -1.30 10.19 0.33
CA PRO A 188 -2.03 10.22 -0.92
C PRO A 188 -2.15 11.64 -1.47
N TRP A 189 -2.14 11.74 -2.80
CA TRP A 189 -2.62 12.90 -3.52
C TRP A 189 -4.14 12.82 -3.64
N ILE A 190 -4.84 13.89 -3.31
CA ILE A 190 -6.30 13.96 -3.39
C ILE A 190 -6.73 15.19 -4.18
N LEU A 191 -7.96 15.14 -4.70
CA LEU A 191 -8.68 16.30 -5.18
C LEU A 191 -9.76 16.65 -4.14
N ASN A 192 -9.77 17.90 -3.70
CA ASN A 192 -10.70 18.40 -2.69
C ASN A 192 -11.45 19.60 -3.25
N ASN A 193 -12.46 19.34 -4.09
CA ASN A 193 -13.28 20.37 -4.78
C ASN A 193 -12.48 21.50 -5.46
N SER A 194 -11.20 21.25 -5.74
CA SER A 194 -10.22 22.18 -6.30
C SER A 194 -9.64 21.55 -7.57
N PRO A 195 -9.34 22.36 -8.61
CA PRO A 195 -8.71 21.83 -9.82
C PRO A 195 -7.29 21.31 -9.56
N ASN A 196 -6.65 21.74 -8.46
CA ASN A 196 -5.28 21.39 -8.12
C ASN A 196 -5.25 20.26 -7.10
N PRO A 197 -4.44 19.21 -7.33
CA PRO A 197 -4.26 18.15 -6.36
C PRO A 197 -3.49 18.64 -5.14
N GLU A 198 -3.86 18.12 -3.98
CA GLU A 198 -3.17 18.39 -2.71
C GLU A 198 -2.71 17.10 -2.05
N LEU A 199 -1.64 17.18 -1.26
CA LEU A 199 -1.26 16.08 -0.38
C LEU A 199 -2.21 16.02 0.80
N ALA A 200 -2.60 14.81 1.18
CA ALA A 200 -3.41 14.59 2.39
C ALA A 200 -2.64 13.81 3.46
N PRO A 201 -1.70 14.45 4.19
CA PRO A 201 -0.97 13.82 5.31
C PRO A 201 -1.87 13.21 6.37
N ARG A 202 -3.09 13.76 6.54
CA ARG A 202 -4.12 13.22 7.45
C ARG A 202 -4.57 11.80 7.11
N LEU A 203 -4.34 11.34 5.88
CA LEU A 203 -4.65 9.99 5.39
C LEU A 203 -3.40 9.12 5.27
N SER A 204 -2.25 9.57 5.80
CA SER A 204 -0.98 8.89 5.68
C SER A 204 -1.00 7.50 6.32
N LYS A 205 -0.17 6.61 5.76
CA LYS A 205 0.10 5.29 6.34
C LYS A 205 1.60 5.10 6.47
N ASN A 206 2.03 4.53 7.58
CA ASN A 206 3.45 4.24 7.79
C ASN A 206 3.89 3.08 6.89
N ILE A 207 5.06 3.23 6.27
CA ILE A 207 5.73 2.19 5.51
C ILE A 207 6.63 1.41 6.47
N ASP A 208 6.44 0.10 6.49
CA ASP A 208 7.30 -0.80 7.25
C ASP A 208 8.52 -1.24 6.44
N LEU A 209 8.36 -1.43 5.13
CA LEU A 209 9.39 -1.95 4.23
C LEU A 209 9.03 -1.70 2.76
N ILE A 210 10.05 -1.46 1.94
CA ILE A 210 9.98 -1.61 0.49
C ILE A 210 10.82 -2.82 0.10
N LEU A 211 10.33 -3.67 -0.80
CA LEU A 211 11.04 -4.85 -1.32
C LEU A 211 11.02 -4.85 -2.84
N ASN A 212 12.20 -5.04 -3.44
CA ASN A 212 12.39 -5.16 -4.89
C ASN A 212 12.44 -6.61 -5.35
#